data_AF-A0A803K6N5-F1
#
_entry.id   AF-A0A803K6N5-F1
#
_cell.length_a   1.000
_cell.length_b   1.000
_cell.length_c   1.000
_cell.angle_alpha   90.00
_cell.angle_beta   90.00
_cell.angle_gamma   90.00
#
_symmetry.space_group_name_H-M   'P 1'
#
loop_
_entity.id
_entity.type
_entity.pdbx_description
1 polymer ?
#
loop_
_entity_poly.entity_id
_entity_poly.type
_entity_poly.pdbx_seq_one_letter_code
_entity_poly.pdbx_strand_id
1 'polypeptide(L)'
;CLFICHWFSTFNLSVEKQPVTYQLILRSVAGIRDQQLKVTLQPNENYFFYVRAANVAGSSEQSEAALISTKGTRFHLLRDTAHPVLELSPDGTDISISEQSEIIGLVTAFCVFHCVLPASGCHYWEMTVAGCKGYSIGATFQPSQEEYDLEQDSTSWCMHYSYKFLHNEVFSEVRLTEPPDRIGILLDYRTGRLSFYNVPKRQVLYTFRNRFQEASHPTFALETPGNLYLHTGIELPPFYVTFRWETLF
;
A
#
# COMPACT_ATOMS: atom_id res chain seq x y z
N CYS A 1 -29.00 -16.95 2.23
CA CYS A 1 -29.30 -17.46 3.58
C CYS A 1 -28.63 -18.82 3.75
N LEU A 2 -27.60 -18.94 4.60
CA LEU A 2 -27.11 -20.26 5.01
C LEU A 2 -28.06 -20.81 6.07
N PHE A 3 -28.68 -21.97 5.79
CA PHE A 3 -29.40 -22.72 6.82
C PHE A 3 -28.37 -23.29 7.80
N ILE A 4 -28.27 -22.69 8.98
CA ILE A 4 -27.46 -23.21 10.08
C ILE A 4 -28.24 -24.36 10.72
N CYS A 5 -28.01 -25.59 10.25
CA CYS A 5 -28.48 -26.78 10.96
C CYS A 5 -27.76 -26.87 12.31
N HIS A 6 -28.51 -27.00 13.40
CA HIS A 6 -28.03 -27.15 14.79
C HIS A 6 -27.13 -28.37 15.07
N TRP A 7 -26.72 -29.12 14.05
CA TRP A 7 -25.87 -30.32 14.13
C TRP A 7 -24.37 -30.07 13.88
N PHE A 8 -23.99 -28.86 13.48
CA PHE A 8 -22.61 -28.53 13.16
C PHE A 8 -21.99 -27.63 14.24
N SER A 9 -20.86 -28.07 14.78
CA SER A 9 -20.15 -27.38 15.87
C SER A 9 -19.00 -26.50 15.36
N THR A 10 -18.56 -26.71 14.12
CA THR A 10 -17.44 -25.96 13.51
C THR A 10 -17.61 -25.80 12.00
N PHE A 11 -17.05 -24.73 11.45
CA PHE A 11 -16.97 -24.52 10.01
C PHE A 11 -15.51 -24.52 9.54
N ASN A 12 -15.32 -24.97 8.30
CA ASN A 12 -14.07 -24.85 7.57
C ASN A 12 -14.25 -23.82 6.45
N LEU A 13 -13.34 -22.86 6.36
CA LEU A 13 -13.29 -21.88 5.28
C LEU A 13 -12.09 -22.16 4.37
N SER A 14 -12.35 -22.25 3.06
CA SER A 14 -11.31 -22.32 2.02
C SER A 14 -11.34 -21.06 1.17
N VAL A 15 -10.17 -20.46 0.92
CA VAL A 15 -10.02 -19.24 0.12
C VAL A 15 -9.05 -19.47 -1.03
N GLU A 16 -9.50 -19.18 -2.25
CA GLU A 16 -8.74 -19.37 -3.50
C GLU A 16 -8.64 -18.05 -4.25
N LYS A 17 -7.46 -17.72 -4.79
CA LYS A 17 -7.20 -16.48 -5.55
C LYS A 17 -7.26 -16.73 -7.05
N GLN A 18 -7.79 -15.78 -7.83
CA GLN A 18 -7.78 -15.82 -9.28
C GLN A 18 -6.53 -15.16 -9.92
N PRO A 19 -6.13 -15.58 -11.14
CA PRO A 19 -6.60 -16.76 -11.84
C PRO A 19 -6.13 -18.03 -11.12
N VAL A 20 -7.00 -19.05 -11.07
CA VAL A 20 -6.72 -20.33 -10.40
C VAL A 20 -5.65 -21.08 -11.20
N THR A 21 -4.40 -20.67 -11.04
CA THR A 21 -3.27 -21.30 -11.70
C THR A 21 -2.78 -22.36 -10.72
N TYR A 22 -3.26 -23.59 -10.93
CA TYR A 22 -3.22 -24.70 -9.96
C TYR A 22 -4.11 -24.41 -8.74
N GLN A 23 -4.78 -25.44 -8.19
CA GLN A 23 -5.65 -25.35 -7.00
C GLN A 23 -4.85 -25.04 -5.72
N LEU A 24 -4.17 -23.89 -5.69
CA LEU A 24 -3.54 -23.34 -4.50
C LEU A 24 -4.65 -22.75 -3.63
N ILE A 25 -5.23 -23.60 -2.78
CA ILE A 25 -5.98 -23.15 -1.61
C ILE A 25 -5.00 -22.31 -0.79
N LEU A 26 -5.17 -20.99 -0.81
CA LEU A 26 -4.24 -20.09 -0.12
C LEU A 26 -4.32 -20.27 1.39
N ARG A 27 -5.53 -20.51 1.91
CA ARG A 27 -5.78 -20.82 3.32
C ARG A 27 -6.99 -21.72 3.47
N SER A 28 -6.84 -22.78 4.25
CA SER A 28 -7.93 -23.57 4.82
C SER A 28 -7.91 -23.37 6.33
N VAL A 29 -8.96 -22.77 6.88
CA VAL A 29 -9.10 -22.56 8.32
C VAL A 29 -10.17 -23.50 8.84
N ALA A 30 -9.82 -24.33 9.83
CA ALA A 30 -10.74 -25.28 10.45
C ALA A 30 -11.11 -24.87 11.87
N GLY A 31 -12.27 -25.35 12.33
CA GLY A 31 -12.65 -25.19 13.74
C GLY A 31 -13.25 -23.82 14.09
N ILE A 32 -13.82 -23.10 13.13
CA ILE A 32 -14.47 -21.80 13.37
C ILE A 32 -15.73 -22.03 14.22
N ARG A 33 -15.69 -21.59 15.49
CA ARG A 33 -16.79 -21.71 16.47
C ARG A 33 -17.54 -20.39 16.69
N ASP A 34 -16.87 -19.27 16.48
CA ASP A 34 -17.45 -17.93 16.56
C ASP A 34 -18.13 -17.54 15.24
N GLN A 35 -19.06 -16.57 15.30
CA GLN A 35 -19.78 -16.09 14.11
C GLN A 35 -18.91 -15.26 13.15
N GLN A 36 -17.64 -14.99 13.47
CA GLN A 36 -16.78 -14.11 12.69
C GLN A 36 -15.35 -14.66 12.58
N LEU A 37 -14.82 -14.70 11.35
CA LEU A 37 -13.42 -14.97 11.06
C LEU A 37 -12.84 -13.81 10.24
N LYS A 38 -11.76 -13.20 10.73
CA LYS A 38 -11.04 -12.15 10.01
C LYS A 38 -10.01 -12.78 9.07
N VAL A 39 -10.15 -12.52 7.76
CA VAL A 39 -9.21 -12.96 6.73
C VAL A 39 -8.54 -11.74 6.11
N THR A 40 -7.21 -11.72 6.04
CA THR A 40 -6.46 -10.68 5.34
C THR A 40 -6.29 -11.07 3.87
N LEU A 41 -6.78 -10.23 2.96
CA LEU A 41 -6.72 -10.43 1.52
C LEU A 41 -5.78 -9.40 0.88
N GLN A 42 -5.18 -9.75 -0.26
CA GLN A 42 -4.42 -8.79 -1.05
C GLN A 42 -5.39 -7.84 -1.77
N PRO A 43 -5.02 -6.57 -1.94
CA PRO A 43 -5.82 -5.57 -2.66
C PRO A 43 -5.86 -5.86 -4.16
N ASN A 44 -6.90 -5.41 -4.86
CA ASN A 44 -7.08 -5.56 -6.32
C ASN A 44 -7.08 -7.02 -6.82
N GLU A 45 -7.65 -7.94 -6.04
CA GLU A 45 -7.63 -9.37 -6.33
C GLU A 45 -9.03 -9.98 -6.15
N ASN A 46 -9.28 -11.02 -6.94
CA ASN A 46 -10.53 -11.77 -6.87
C ASN A 46 -10.31 -13.08 -6.13
N TYR A 47 -11.23 -13.39 -5.21
CA TYR A 47 -11.17 -14.55 -4.37
C TYR A 47 -12.48 -15.34 -4.41
N PHE A 48 -12.37 -16.66 -4.49
CA PHE A 48 -13.48 -17.55 -4.19
C PHE A 48 -13.40 -18.05 -2.76
N PHE A 49 -14.51 -17.90 -2.06
CA PHE A 49 -14.69 -18.37 -0.69
C PHE A 49 -15.64 -19.56 -0.70
N TYR A 50 -15.23 -20.62 -0.01
CA TYR A 50 -16.03 -21.82 0.16
C TYR A 50 -16.13 -22.18 1.63
N VAL A 51 -17.31 -22.59 2.07
CA VAL A 51 -17.54 -23.04 3.44
C VAL A 51 -18.04 -24.47 3.42
N ARG A 52 -17.55 -25.29 4.34
CA ARG A 52 -18.15 -26.58 4.67
C ARG A 52 -18.30 -26.70 6.18
N ALA A 53 -19.39 -27.32 6.61
CA ALA A 53 -19.62 -27.58 8.01
C ALA A 53 -18.93 -28.90 8.42
N ALA A 54 -18.41 -28.97 9.65
CA ALA A 54 -17.75 -30.17 10.15
C ALA A 54 -18.15 -30.46 11.60
N ASN A 55 -18.30 -31.75 11.91
CA ASN A 55 -18.51 -32.26 13.26
C ASN A 55 -17.74 -33.58 13.46
N VAL A 56 -17.96 -34.25 14.59
CA VAL A 56 -17.29 -35.51 14.93
C VAL A 56 -17.61 -36.67 13.98
N ALA A 57 -18.71 -36.58 13.23
CA ALA A 57 -19.15 -37.64 12.31
C ALA A 57 -18.65 -37.42 10.87
N GLY A 58 -18.17 -36.23 10.52
CA GLY A 58 -17.67 -35.93 9.19
C GLY A 58 -17.84 -34.47 8.77
N SER A 59 -17.64 -34.22 7.47
CA SER A 59 -17.83 -32.90 6.84
C SER A 59 -19.03 -32.92 5.90
N SER A 60 -19.73 -31.78 5.79
CA SER A 60 -20.74 -31.56 4.76
C SER A 60 -20.10 -31.45 3.37
N GLU A 61 -20.96 -31.44 2.35
CA GLU A 61 -20.58 -30.92 1.04
C GLU A 61 -20.12 -29.46 1.13
N GLN A 62 -19.30 -29.05 0.17
CA GLN A 62 -18.80 -27.69 0.06
C GLN A 62 -19.89 -26.76 -0.49
N SER A 63 -19.95 -25.53 0.02
CA SER A 63 -20.88 -24.52 -0.50
C SER A 63 -20.57 -24.14 -1.95
N GLU A 64 -21.53 -23.50 -2.61
CA GLU A 64 -21.24 -22.70 -3.80
C GLU A 64 -20.19 -21.62 -3.48
N ALA A 65 -19.43 -21.23 -4.51
CA ALA A 65 -18.37 -20.24 -4.39
C ALA A 65 -18.95 -18.84 -4.19
N ALA A 66 -18.56 -18.16 -3.11
CA ALA A 66 -18.78 -16.73 -2.96
C ALA A 66 -17.61 -15.97 -3.58
N LEU A 67 -17.87 -15.19 -4.62
CA LEU A 67 -16.87 -14.30 -5.22
C LEU A 67 -16.73 -13.02 -4.39
N ILE A 68 -15.52 -12.76 -3.91
CA ILE A 68 -15.15 -11.52 -3.23
C ILE A 68 -14.03 -10.84 -4.02
N SER A 69 -14.31 -9.65 -4.52
CA SER A 69 -13.32 -8.78 -5.16
C SER A 69 -12.83 -7.75 -4.16
N THR A 70 -11.52 -7.69 -3.95
CA THR A 70 -10.90 -6.62 -3.15
C THR A 70 -10.64 -5.40 -4.04
N LYS A 71 -10.83 -4.21 -3.47
CA LYS A 71 -10.51 -2.94 -4.12
C LYS A 71 -9.08 -2.50 -3.79
N GLY A 72 -8.70 -1.33 -4.26
CA GLY A 72 -7.43 -0.69 -3.93
C GLY A 72 -7.18 -0.61 -2.42
N THR A 73 -5.91 -0.61 -2.03
CA THR A 73 -5.50 -0.48 -0.63
C THR A 73 -6.02 0.84 -0.08
N ARG A 74 -6.71 0.79 1.07
CA ARG A 74 -7.11 2.00 1.80
C ARG A 74 -6.00 2.39 2.77
N PHE A 75 -5.43 3.55 2.51
CA PHE A 75 -4.40 4.17 3.33
C PHE A 75 -5.07 5.10 4.37
N HIS A 76 -4.43 5.24 5.51
CA HIS A 76 -4.85 5.94 6.73
C HIS A 76 -3.57 6.41 7.45
N LEU A 77 -3.33 7.71 7.51
CA LEU A 77 -2.13 8.24 8.16
C LEU A 77 -2.14 7.91 9.66
N LEU A 78 -0.99 7.48 10.20
CA LEU A 78 -0.83 7.21 11.62
C LEU A 78 -0.52 8.52 12.33
N ARG A 79 -1.54 9.16 12.92
CA ARG A 79 -1.39 10.45 13.62
C ARG A 79 -0.27 10.43 14.67
N ASP A 80 -0.13 9.32 15.39
CA ASP A 80 0.88 9.17 16.44
C ASP A 80 2.32 9.12 15.91
N THR A 81 2.49 9.02 14.59
CA THR A 81 3.80 9.07 13.92
C THR A 81 4.11 10.43 13.30
N ALA A 82 3.13 11.34 13.27
CA ALA A 82 3.30 12.63 12.64
C ALA A 82 4.20 13.53 13.49
N HIS A 83 5.17 14.18 12.85
CA HIS A 83 5.93 15.24 13.51
C HIS A 83 4.97 16.33 14.04
N PRO A 84 5.19 16.91 15.24
CA PRO A 84 4.25 17.85 15.87
C PRO A 84 3.89 19.10 15.07
N VAL A 85 4.71 19.48 14.08
CA VAL A 85 4.46 20.63 13.20
C VAL A 85 3.48 20.31 12.06
N LEU A 86 3.27 19.01 11.77
CA LEU A 86 2.36 18.58 10.72
C LEU A 86 0.92 18.66 11.22
N GLU A 87 0.08 19.27 10.41
CA GLU A 87 -1.36 19.28 10.59
C GLU A 87 -1.98 18.19 9.71
N LEU A 88 -2.78 17.31 10.32
CA LEU A 88 -3.47 16.24 9.62
C LEU A 88 -4.98 16.47 9.65
N SER A 89 -5.63 16.43 8.48
CA SER A 89 -7.09 16.56 8.38
C SER A 89 -7.79 15.46 9.19
N PRO A 90 -9.03 15.69 9.68
CA PRO A 90 -9.80 14.71 10.46
C PRO A 90 -9.91 13.32 9.82
N ASP A 91 -10.06 13.26 8.50
CA ASP A 91 -10.14 12.03 7.69
C ASP A 91 -8.79 11.37 7.40
N GLY A 92 -7.67 12.02 7.75
CA GLY A 92 -6.33 11.45 7.66
C GLY A 92 -5.82 11.31 6.23
N THR A 93 -6.21 12.24 5.34
CA THR A 93 -5.78 12.28 3.94
C THR A 93 -4.95 13.51 3.59
N ASP A 94 -5.13 14.64 4.28
CA ASP A 94 -4.33 15.84 4.08
C ASP A 94 -3.19 15.91 5.09
N ILE A 95 -2.03 16.33 4.59
CA ILE A 95 -0.82 16.57 5.37
C ILE A 95 -0.36 17.97 5.03
N SER A 96 -0.38 18.88 5.98
CA SER A 96 0.02 20.26 5.75
C SER A 96 0.96 20.81 6.81
N ILE A 97 1.73 21.81 6.41
CA ILE A 97 2.41 22.74 7.32
C ILE A 97 1.81 24.11 7.08
N SER A 98 1.35 24.76 8.16
CA SER A 98 0.79 26.10 8.08
C SER A 98 1.87 27.13 7.74
N GLU A 99 1.51 28.16 6.97
CA GLU A 99 2.39 29.31 6.70
C GLU A 99 2.75 30.08 7.98
N GLN A 100 1.96 29.95 9.05
CA GLN A 100 2.22 30.60 10.33
C GLN A 100 3.11 29.76 11.26
N SER A 101 3.48 28.53 10.88
CA SER A 101 4.31 27.67 11.69
C SER A 101 5.75 28.21 11.76
N GLU A 102 6.24 28.46 12.97
CA GLU A 102 7.66 28.75 13.19
C GLU A 102 8.46 27.45 13.09
N ILE A 103 9.07 27.21 11.92
CA ILE A 103 10.00 26.11 11.71
C ILE A 103 11.34 26.48 12.34
N ILE A 104 11.56 26.05 13.59
CA ILE A 104 12.77 26.32 14.36
C ILE A 104 13.64 25.05 14.38
N GLY A 105 14.82 25.07 13.77
CA GLY A 105 15.82 23.99 13.93
C GLY A 105 16.62 23.61 12.68
N LEU A 106 17.41 22.54 12.82
CA LEU A 106 18.22 21.86 11.78
C LEU A 106 17.44 20.72 11.09
N VAL A 107 16.17 20.52 11.43
CA VAL A 107 15.35 19.41 10.92
C VAL A 107 15.14 19.58 9.42
N THR A 108 15.63 18.62 8.65
CA THR A 108 15.60 18.66 7.19
C THR A 108 14.24 18.29 6.62
N ALA A 109 13.44 17.47 7.33
CA ALA A 109 12.12 17.04 6.88
C ALA A 109 11.21 16.61 8.04
N PHE A 110 9.91 16.89 7.91
CA PHE A 110 8.86 16.51 8.87
C PHE A 110 8.04 15.35 8.33
N CYS A 111 8.14 14.19 8.96
CA CYS A 111 7.57 12.95 8.42
C CYS A 111 6.27 12.54 9.11
N VAL A 112 5.42 11.85 8.34
CA VAL A 112 4.31 11.04 8.83
C VAL A 112 4.29 9.73 8.07
N PHE A 113 4.07 8.63 8.81
CA PHE A 113 4.00 7.29 8.23
C PHE A 113 2.56 6.81 8.10
N HIS A 114 2.34 5.95 7.11
CA HIS A 114 1.11 5.19 6.98
C HIS A 114 1.16 3.89 7.81
N CYS A 115 0.00 3.24 7.99
CA CYS A 115 -0.10 1.87 8.47
C CYS A 115 0.83 0.92 7.70
N VAL A 116 1.25 -0.12 8.42
CA VAL A 116 2.09 -1.19 7.89
C VAL A 116 1.42 -1.85 6.69
N LEU A 117 2.08 -1.81 5.53
CA LEU A 117 1.72 -2.63 4.38
C LEU A 117 2.36 -4.01 4.53
N PRO A 118 1.62 -5.10 4.28
CA PRO A 118 2.17 -6.45 4.35
C PRO A 118 3.25 -6.64 3.30
N ALA A 119 4.28 -7.43 3.65
CA ALA A 119 5.42 -7.78 2.81
C ALA A 119 5.09 -8.73 1.64
N SER A 120 3.98 -8.48 0.94
CA SER A 120 3.49 -9.30 -0.15
C SER A 120 2.50 -8.54 -1.03
N GLY A 121 2.34 -9.00 -2.26
CA GLY A 121 1.36 -8.43 -3.20
C GLY A 121 1.83 -7.13 -3.86
N CYS A 122 0.86 -6.33 -4.30
CA CYS A 122 1.07 -5.04 -4.94
C CYS A 122 0.28 -3.98 -4.19
N HIS A 123 0.92 -2.89 -3.80
CA HIS A 123 0.29 -1.77 -3.10
C HIS A 123 0.45 -0.51 -3.91
N TYR A 124 -0.65 0.20 -4.13
CA TYR A 124 -0.69 1.39 -4.96
C TYR A 124 -1.39 2.54 -4.24
N TRP A 125 -0.75 3.70 -4.20
CA TRP A 125 -1.33 4.94 -3.69
C TRP A 125 -0.97 6.12 -4.58
N GLU A 126 -1.74 7.20 -4.50
CA GLU A 126 -1.46 8.44 -5.22
C GLU A 126 -1.43 9.62 -4.26
N MET A 127 -0.61 10.61 -4.58
CA MET A 127 -0.48 11.87 -3.86
C MET A 127 -0.77 13.02 -4.82
N THR A 128 -1.69 13.92 -4.49
CA THR A 128 -1.69 15.25 -5.10
C THR A 128 -0.58 16.06 -4.44
N VAL A 129 0.29 16.62 -5.28
CA VAL A 129 1.49 17.39 -4.88
C VAL A 129 1.48 18.81 -5.46
N ALA A 130 0.42 19.16 -6.20
CA ALA A 130 0.28 20.45 -6.86
C ALA A 130 0.47 21.61 -5.87
N GLY A 131 1.37 22.54 -6.20
CA GLY A 131 1.65 23.72 -5.38
C GLY A 131 2.58 23.50 -4.18
N CYS A 132 2.95 22.26 -3.85
CA CYS A 132 3.91 21.96 -2.79
C CYS A 132 5.35 21.94 -3.34
N LYS A 133 6.29 22.67 -2.69
CA LYS A 133 7.66 22.88 -3.19
C LYS A 133 8.77 22.38 -2.26
N GLY A 134 8.43 21.61 -1.23
CA GLY A 134 9.39 21.03 -0.31
C GLY A 134 8.77 19.78 0.28
N TYR A 135 8.78 18.69 -0.49
CA TYR A 135 8.22 17.41 -0.09
C TYR A 135 9.09 16.25 -0.54
N SER A 136 8.98 15.16 0.19
CA SER A 136 9.49 13.85 -0.20
C SER A 136 8.43 12.78 0.05
N ILE A 137 8.25 11.87 -0.90
CA ILE A 137 7.25 10.80 -0.82
C ILE A 137 7.86 9.46 -1.24
N GLY A 138 7.45 8.37 -0.61
CA GLY A 138 8.02 7.07 -0.91
C GLY A 138 7.57 5.95 0.01
N ALA A 139 8.48 5.01 0.26
CA ALA A 139 8.28 3.94 1.22
C ALA A 139 9.55 3.73 2.08
N THR A 140 9.35 3.46 3.36
CA THR A 140 10.37 3.01 4.30
C THR A 140 10.04 1.61 4.83
N PHE A 141 11.07 0.84 5.15
CA PHE A 141 10.96 -0.49 5.75
C PHE A 141 11.34 -0.49 7.23
N GLN A 142 11.92 0.60 7.73
CA GLN A 142 12.20 0.82 9.15
C GLN A 142 11.86 2.28 9.50
N PRO A 143 10.60 2.59 9.86
CA PRO A 143 10.23 3.95 10.23
C PRO A 143 10.94 4.34 11.53
N SER A 144 11.68 5.44 11.53
CA SER A 144 12.22 6.06 12.74
C SER A 144 11.52 7.38 13.05
N GLN A 145 11.33 7.66 14.34
CA GLN A 145 10.75 8.92 14.81
C GLN A 145 11.80 10.02 15.04
N GLU A 146 13.08 9.64 15.11
CA GLU A 146 14.20 10.57 15.26
C GLU A 146 14.56 11.15 13.88
N GLU A 147 14.89 12.45 13.84
CA GLU A 147 15.21 13.30 12.68
C GLU A 147 15.47 12.49 11.39
N TYR A 148 14.44 12.42 10.54
CA TYR A 148 14.43 11.50 9.41
C TYR A 148 15.01 12.15 8.17
N ASP A 149 16.32 11.95 7.95
CA ASP A 149 16.95 12.29 6.68
C ASP A 149 16.66 11.18 5.66
N LEU A 150 15.56 11.37 4.90
CA LEU A 150 15.16 10.48 3.81
C LEU A 150 16.24 10.31 2.74
N GLU A 151 17.23 11.21 2.68
CA GLU A 151 18.31 11.17 1.69
C GLU A 151 19.43 10.22 2.11
N GLN A 152 19.64 9.99 3.41
CA GLN A 152 20.74 9.16 3.94
C GLN A 152 20.30 7.76 4.39
N ASP A 153 19.00 7.48 4.40
CA ASP A 153 18.48 6.23 4.95
C ASP A 153 18.56 5.05 3.95
N SER A 154 19.25 3.99 4.38
CA SER A 154 19.36 2.72 3.66
C SER A 154 18.07 1.88 3.65
N THR A 155 17.09 2.25 4.46
CA THR A 155 15.80 1.57 4.61
C THR A 155 14.65 2.31 3.92
N SER A 156 14.96 3.43 3.27
CA SER A 156 14.03 4.29 2.54
C SER A 156 14.29 4.36 1.06
N TRP A 157 13.19 4.50 0.31
CA TRP A 157 13.19 4.78 -1.12
C TRP A 157 12.17 5.87 -1.43
N CYS A 158 12.67 7.05 -1.79
CA CYS A 158 11.85 8.26 -1.88
C CYS A 158 12.07 9.03 -3.17
N MET A 159 11.08 9.84 -3.51
CA MET A 159 11.15 10.89 -4.52
C MET A 159 11.01 12.23 -3.82
N HIS A 160 11.99 13.12 -4.02
CA HIS A 160 11.97 14.51 -3.58
C HIS A 160 11.28 15.41 -4.63
N TYR A 161 10.75 16.57 -4.22
CA TYR A 161 9.97 17.48 -5.07
C TYR A 161 10.70 17.92 -6.34
N SER A 162 12.04 17.94 -6.31
CA SER A 162 12.89 18.25 -7.46
C SER A 162 13.12 17.07 -8.42
N TYR A 163 12.32 16.00 -8.31
CA TYR A 163 12.38 14.79 -9.13
C TYR A 163 13.71 14.04 -9.01
N LYS A 164 14.31 14.12 -7.83
CA LYS A 164 15.40 13.26 -7.39
C LYS A 164 14.81 12.03 -6.70
N PHE A 165 15.28 10.86 -7.10
CA PHE A 165 14.90 9.57 -6.54
C PHE A 165 16.04 9.07 -5.68
N LEU A 166 15.83 9.05 -4.36
CA LEU A 166 16.85 8.86 -3.34
C LEU A 166 16.74 7.50 -2.66
N HIS A 167 17.89 6.91 -2.38
CA HIS A 167 18.04 5.71 -1.57
C HIS A 167 19.51 5.57 -1.14
N ASN A 168 19.76 5.41 0.17
CA ASN A 168 21.09 5.12 0.71
C ASN A 168 22.18 6.10 0.20
N GLU A 169 21.94 7.41 0.37
CA GLU A 169 22.83 8.51 -0.06
C GLU A 169 23.06 8.62 -1.58
N VAL A 170 22.40 7.77 -2.39
CA VAL A 170 22.49 7.79 -3.84
C VAL A 170 21.19 8.34 -4.40
N PHE A 171 21.29 9.21 -5.40
CA PHE A 171 20.13 9.69 -6.13
C PHE A 171 20.26 9.55 -7.64
N SER A 172 19.11 9.44 -8.30
CA SER A 172 18.94 9.63 -9.73
C SER A 172 18.00 10.80 -9.97
N GLU A 173 18.32 11.68 -10.91
CA GLU A 173 17.51 12.87 -11.22
C GLU A 173 16.80 12.69 -12.57
N VAL A 174 15.52 13.05 -12.61
CA VAL A 174 14.73 13.07 -13.85
C VAL A 174 14.31 14.51 -14.16
N ARG A 175 14.62 14.97 -15.37
CA ARG A 175 14.19 16.31 -15.83
C ARG A 175 12.81 16.22 -16.45
N LEU A 176 11.87 16.95 -15.86
CA LEU A 176 10.50 17.04 -16.36
C LEU A 176 10.28 18.39 -17.04
N THR A 177 9.61 18.36 -18.19
CA THR A 177 9.21 19.58 -18.91
C THR A 177 8.07 20.31 -18.22
N GLU A 178 7.20 19.54 -17.54
CA GLU A 178 6.06 20.05 -16.78
C GLU A 178 5.96 19.26 -15.46
N PRO A 179 5.82 19.94 -14.32
CA PRO A 179 5.69 19.29 -13.02
C PRO A 179 4.34 18.55 -12.93
N PRO A 180 4.31 17.28 -12.48
CA PRO A 180 3.06 16.57 -12.22
C PRO A 180 2.33 17.13 -11.00
N ASP A 181 1.03 17.33 -11.15
CA ASP A 181 0.15 17.65 -10.02
C ASP A 181 -0.16 16.44 -9.13
N ARG A 182 0.03 15.23 -9.67
CA ARG A 182 -0.28 13.97 -9.00
C ARG A 182 0.75 12.88 -9.31
N ILE A 183 1.29 12.29 -8.25
CA ILE A 183 2.26 11.20 -8.29
C ILE A 183 1.61 9.91 -7.81
N GLY A 184 1.79 8.83 -8.57
CA GLY A 184 1.40 7.49 -8.18
C GLY A 184 2.60 6.68 -7.75
N ILE A 185 2.46 5.86 -6.72
CA ILE A 185 3.54 5.00 -6.20
C ILE A 185 3.04 3.57 -6.15
N LEU A 186 3.76 2.67 -6.82
CA LEU A 186 3.49 1.23 -6.85
C LEU A 186 4.64 0.46 -6.19
N LEU A 187 4.33 -0.24 -5.10
CA LEU A 187 5.21 -1.23 -4.50
C LEU A 187 4.75 -2.63 -4.91
N ASP A 188 5.52 -3.30 -5.75
CA ASP A 188 5.31 -4.68 -6.20
C ASP A 188 6.38 -5.60 -5.57
N TYR A 189 5.98 -6.31 -4.51
CA TYR A 189 6.84 -7.28 -3.82
C TYR A 189 7.20 -8.48 -4.70
N ARG A 190 6.32 -8.87 -5.63
CA ARG A 190 6.54 -10.04 -6.50
C ARG A 190 7.65 -9.77 -7.50
N THR A 191 7.73 -8.56 -8.04
CA THR A 191 8.77 -8.18 -9.01
C THR A 191 9.94 -7.41 -8.40
N GLY A 192 9.87 -7.09 -7.11
CA GLY A 192 10.91 -6.34 -6.41
C GLY A 192 11.03 -4.91 -6.94
N ARG A 193 9.89 -4.24 -7.21
CA ARG A 193 9.84 -2.92 -7.83
C ARG A 193 9.11 -1.92 -6.94
N LEU A 194 9.72 -0.74 -6.78
CA LEU A 194 9.03 0.45 -6.30
C LEU A 194 9.07 1.49 -7.42
N SER A 195 7.90 1.79 -7.99
CA SER A 195 7.78 2.61 -9.20
C SER A 195 6.99 3.89 -8.92
N PHE A 196 7.47 5.01 -9.45
CA PHE A 196 6.86 6.33 -9.34
C PHE A 196 6.31 6.75 -10.70
N TYR A 197 5.11 7.33 -10.70
CA TYR A 197 4.38 7.66 -11.92
C TYR A 197 3.88 9.10 -11.91
N ASN A 198 3.97 9.75 -13.06
CA ASN A 198 3.17 10.93 -13.38
C ASN A 198 1.78 10.43 -13.76
N VAL A 199 0.80 10.59 -12.85
CA VAL A 199 -0.54 10.02 -13.03
C VAL A 199 -1.28 10.65 -14.21
N PRO A 200 -1.35 11.99 -14.35
CA PRO A 200 -2.03 12.62 -15.48
C PRO A 200 -1.47 12.19 -16.85
N LYS A 201 -0.14 12.03 -16.94
CA LYS A 201 0.54 11.63 -18.20
C LYS A 201 0.68 10.11 -18.37
N ARG A 202 0.27 9.31 -17.38
CA ARG A 202 0.40 7.84 -17.37
C ARG A 202 1.83 7.37 -17.65
N GLN A 203 2.81 8.09 -17.12
CA GLN A 203 4.22 7.90 -17.43
C GLN A 203 4.98 7.42 -16.20
N VAL A 204 5.83 6.41 -16.35
CA VAL A 204 6.82 6.03 -15.33
C VAL A 204 7.85 7.15 -15.23
N LEU A 205 8.03 7.71 -14.05
CA LEU A 205 9.11 8.65 -13.75
C LEU A 205 10.38 7.91 -13.41
N TYR A 206 10.29 6.93 -12.51
CA TYR A 206 11.44 6.16 -12.05
C TYR A 206 11.01 4.83 -11.44
N THR A 207 11.94 3.88 -11.35
CA THR A 207 11.71 2.58 -10.70
C THR A 207 12.95 2.13 -9.95
N PHE A 208 12.85 2.00 -8.64
CA PHE A 208 13.81 1.27 -7.84
C PHE A 208 13.59 -0.23 -8.01
N ARG A 209 14.68 -0.98 -8.12
CA ARG A 209 14.67 -2.45 -8.13
C ARG A 209 15.42 -2.95 -6.91
N ASN A 210 14.71 -3.63 -6.02
CA ASN A 210 15.30 -4.25 -4.85
C ASN A 210 14.48 -5.47 -4.41
N ARG A 211 15.10 -6.38 -3.66
CA ARG A 211 14.43 -7.56 -3.10
C ARG A 211 13.74 -7.19 -1.78
N PHE A 212 12.61 -6.48 -1.88
CA PHE A 212 11.76 -6.13 -0.74
C PHE A 212 11.16 -7.40 -0.10
N GLN A 213 11.43 -7.62 1.19
CA GLN A 213 10.98 -8.80 1.94
C GLN A 213 10.35 -8.46 3.29
N GLU A 214 10.49 -7.22 3.73
CA GLU A 214 9.97 -6.74 5.01
C GLU A 214 8.68 -5.95 4.79
N ALA A 215 7.92 -5.75 5.85
CA ALA A 215 6.75 -4.89 5.78
C ALA A 215 7.20 -3.44 5.57
N SER A 216 6.38 -2.64 4.89
CA SER A 216 6.75 -1.28 4.53
C SER A 216 5.72 -0.27 5.00
N HIS A 217 6.16 0.95 5.24
CA HIS A 217 5.32 2.11 5.50
C HIS A 217 5.46 3.09 4.34
N PRO A 218 4.37 3.46 3.65
CA PRO A 218 4.34 4.69 2.88
C PRO A 218 4.79 5.85 3.78
N THR A 219 5.72 6.64 3.27
CA THR A 219 6.30 7.78 3.98
C THR A 219 6.03 9.06 3.20
N PHE A 220 5.68 10.10 3.95
CA PHE A 220 5.37 11.43 3.42
C PHE A 220 6.07 12.44 4.31
N ALA A 221 6.81 13.34 3.68
CA ALA A 221 7.54 14.37 4.38
C ALA A 221 7.33 15.74 3.74
N LEU A 222 7.24 16.75 4.60
CA LEU A 222 7.22 18.17 4.23
C LEU A 222 8.42 18.88 4.84
N GLU A 223 9.01 19.77 4.05
CA GLU A 223 10.21 20.56 4.42
C GLU A 223 9.85 22.05 4.54
N THR A 224 8.79 22.47 3.87
CA THR A 224 8.30 23.86 3.83
C THR A 224 6.78 23.90 3.93
N PRO A 225 6.18 25.05 4.27
CA PRO A 225 4.73 25.24 4.22
C PRO A 225 4.14 24.79 2.88
N GLY A 226 3.04 24.05 2.96
CA GLY A 226 2.44 23.39 1.81
C GLY A 226 1.47 22.30 2.24
N ASN A 227 0.83 21.67 1.26
CA ASN A 227 -0.13 20.60 1.49
C ASN A 227 0.14 19.42 0.53
N LEU A 228 0.01 18.21 1.05
CA LEU A 228 -0.05 16.97 0.29
C LEU A 228 -1.39 16.29 0.57
N TYR A 229 -2.01 15.76 -0.49
CA TYR A 229 -3.28 15.02 -0.35
C TYR A 229 -3.11 13.57 -0.81
N LEU A 230 -3.39 12.64 0.10
CA LEU A 230 -3.33 11.20 -0.11
C LEU A 230 -4.65 10.68 -0.69
N HIS A 231 -4.58 10.07 -1.87
CA HIS A 231 -5.70 9.34 -2.46
C HIS A 231 -5.66 7.88 -2.03
N THR A 232 -6.74 7.42 -1.40
CA THR A 232 -6.83 6.07 -0.81
C THR A 232 -7.85 5.21 -1.55
N GLY A 233 -7.68 3.88 -1.52
CA GLY A 233 -8.63 2.96 -2.15
C GLY A 233 -8.59 2.96 -3.67
N ILE A 234 -7.55 3.55 -4.26
CA ILE A 234 -7.37 3.62 -5.71
C ILE A 234 -7.02 2.23 -6.25
N GLU A 235 -7.83 1.74 -7.18
CA GLU A 235 -7.53 0.51 -7.90
C GLU A 235 -6.32 0.72 -8.80
N LEU A 236 -5.40 -0.25 -8.82
CA LEU A 236 -4.18 -0.16 -9.63
C LEU A 236 -4.54 0.03 -11.10
N PRO A 237 -4.20 1.17 -11.73
CA PRO A 237 -4.58 1.38 -13.11
C PRO A 237 -3.96 0.34 -14.07
N PRO A 238 -4.71 -0.16 -15.08
CA PRO A 238 -4.28 -1.27 -15.94
C PRO A 238 -2.96 -1.03 -16.67
N PHE A 239 -2.65 0.23 -16.96
CA PHE A 239 -1.45 0.63 -17.70
C PHE A 239 -0.16 0.57 -16.87
N TYR A 240 -0.26 0.41 -15.55
CA TYR A 240 0.91 0.17 -14.69
C TYR A 240 1.19 -1.32 -14.49
N VAL A 241 0.27 -2.19 -14.95
CA VAL A 241 0.49 -3.63 -15.00
C VAL A 241 1.25 -3.93 -16.29
N THR A 242 2.56 -4.17 -16.20
CA THR A 242 3.30 -4.75 -17.32
C THR A 242 2.81 -6.16 -17.57
N PHE A 243 2.00 -6.34 -18.61
CA PHE A 243 1.67 -7.66 -19.15
C PHE A 243 2.97 -8.36 -19.59
N ARG A 244 3.26 -9.53 -19.00
CA ARG A 244 4.31 -10.42 -19.53
C ARG A 244 3.71 -11.17 -20.70
N TRP A 245 4.29 -11.01 -21.89
CA TRP A 245 3.93 -11.76 -23.10
C TRP A 245 4.39 -13.23 -23.07
N GLU A 246 5.08 -13.68 -22.00
CA GLU A 246 5.76 -14.98 -21.93
C GLU A 246 4.86 -16.18 -21.59
N THR A 247 3.52 -16.04 -21.61
CA THR A 247 2.59 -17.16 -21.36
C THR A 247 1.68 -17.51 -22.55
N LEU A 248 2.02 -17.03 -23.75
CA LEU A 248 1.31 -17.39 -25.00
C LEU A 248 2.24 -18.07 -26.00
N PHE A 249 3.06 -19.03 -25.59
CA PHE A 249 3.60 -20.09 -26.45
C PHE A 249 3.90 -21.35 -25.64
#